data_AF-A0A3B9APU9-F1
#
_entry.id   AF-A0A3B9APU9-F1
#
_cell.length_a   1.000
_cell.length_b   1.000
_cell.length_c   1.000
_cell.angle_alpha   90.00
_cell.angle_beta   90.00
_cell.angle_gamma   90.00
#
_symmetry.space_group_name_H-M   'P 1'
#
loop_
_entity.id
_entity.type
_entity.pdbx_description
1 polymer ?
#
loop_
_entity_poly.entity_id
_entity_poly.type
_entity_poly.pdbx_seq_one_letter_code
_entity_poly.pdbx_strand_id
1 'polypeptide(L)' 'RWPGWNAWIISSNRDAMKHIGLRPSQRITLFNGALECSYQKFEMF' A
#
# COMPACT_ATOMS: atom_id res chain seq x y z
N ARG A 1 -8.56 13.53 11.24
CA ARG A 1 -7.92 12.34 11.86
C ARG A 1 -8.79 11.13 11.50
N TRP A 2 -8.22 9.97 11.19
CA TRP A 2 -8.96 8.81 10.65
C TRP A 2 -8.78 7.51 11.46
N PRO A 3 -8.93 7.51 12.80
CA PRO A 3 -8.75 6.29 13.59
C PRO A 3 -9.79 5.23 13.24
N GLY A 4 -9.38 3.96 13.18
CA GLY A 4 -10.23 2.82 12.84
C GLY A 4 -10.47 2.61 11.34
N TRP A 5 -9.91 3.47 10.48
CA TRP A 5 -10.04 3.33 9.03
C TRP A 5 -8.97 2.39 8.46
N ASN A 6 -9.33 1.75 7.34
CA ASN A 6 -8.39 1.01 6.51
C ASN A 6 -8.06 1.85 5.27
N ALA A 7 -6.78 2.23 5.12
CA ALA A 7 -6.29 2.84 3.90
C ALA A 7 -5.67 1.78 2.99
N TRP A 8 -5.93 1.87 1.69
CA TRP A 8 -5.38 0.96 0.69
C TRP A 8 -4.65 1.77 -0.38
N ILE A 9 -3.44 1.31 -0.74
CA ILE A 9 -2.59 1.98 -1.74
C ILE A 9 -2.11 0.94 -2.75
N ILE A 10 -2.29 1.24 -4.04
CA ILE A 10 -1.72 0.48 -5.14
C ILE A 10 -0.63 1.31 -5.83
N SER A 11 0.55 0.74 -6.04
CA SER A 11 1.65 1.41 -6.75
C SER A 11 2.64 0.41 -7.33
N SER A 12 3.15 0.67 -8.53
CA SER A 12 4.31 -0.02 -9.11
C SER A 12 5.64 0.57 -8.64
N ASN A 13 5.64 1.78 -8.07
CA ASN A 13 6.84 2.45 -7.60
C ASN A 13 7.21 1.98 -6.18
N ARG A 14 8.16 1.04 -6.11
CA ARG A 14 8.63 0.45 -4.85
C ARG A 14 9.34 1.45 -3.93
N ASP A 15 10.00 2.47 -4.48
CA ASP A 15 10.69 3.48 -3.67
C ASP A 15 9.72 4.48 -3.07
N ALA A 16 8.71 4.94 -3.84
CA ALA A 16 7.63 5.77 -3.33
C ALA A 16 6.90 5.11 -2.14
N MET A 17 6.71 3.78 -2.18
CA MET A 17 6.07 3.05 -1.08
C MET A 17 6.86 3.10 0.23
N LYS A 18 8.20 3.26 0.19
CA LYS A 18 9.04 3.41 1.40
C LYS A 18 8.81 4.75 2.08
N HIS A 19 8.43 5.78 1.33
CA HIS A 19 8.19 7.14 1.84
C HIS A 19 6.85 7.29 2.57
N ILE A 20 5.97 6.29 2.55
CA ILE A 20 4.70 6.32 3.31
C ILE A 20 4.97 6.35 4.82
N GLY A 21 6.09 5.78 5.29
CA GLY A 21 6.49 5.82 6.69
C GLY A 21 5.59 5.00 7.64
N LEU A 22 4.60 4.27 7.10
CA LEU A 22 3.72 3.38 7.85
C LEU A 22 4.06 1.93 7.54
N ARG A 23 3.84 1.05 8.53
CA ARG A 23 3.94 -0.39 8.33
C ARG A 23 2.62 -0.91 7.74
N PRO A 24 2.62 -1.55 6.56
CA PRO A 24 1.40 -2.15 6.03
C PRO A 24 0.99 -3.37 6.86
N SER A 25 -0.32 -3.53 7.09
CA SER A 25 -0.89 -4.72 7.72
C SER A 25 -1.05 -5.88 6.72
N GLN A 26 -1.17 -5.57 5.42
CA GLN A 26 -1.21 -6.55 4.35
C GLN A 26 -0.49 -6.03 3.10
N ARG A 27 0.18 -6.92 2.37
CA ARG A 27 0.82 -6.64 1.09
C ARG A 27 0.49 -7.75 0.09
N ILE A 28 -0.03 -7.37 -1.07
CA ILE A 28 -0.40 -8.27 -2.16
C ILE A 28 0.32 -7.80 -3.43
N THR A 29 0.94 -8.71 -4.17
CA THR A 29 1.48 -8.41 -5.50
C THR A 29 0.37 -8.56 -6.53
N LEU A 30 0.16 -7.50 -7.32
CA LEU A 30 -0.79 -7.45 -8.42
C LEU A 30 -0.08 -7.13 -9.73
N PHE A 31 -0.75 -7.36 -10.84
CA PHE A 31 -0.25 -7.01 -12.16
C PHE A 31 -1.30 -6.14 -12.86
N ASN A 32 -0.97 -4.87 -13.12
CA ASN A 32 -1.80 -3.97 -13.92
C ASN A 32 -1.37 -4.12 -15.39
N GLY A 33 -1.84 -5.20 -16.03
CA GLY A 33 -1.30 -5.66 -17.31
C GLY A 33 0.08 -6.28 -17.11
N ALA A 34 1.09 -5.84 -17.89
CA ALA A 34 2.47 -6.30 -17.72
C ALA A 34 3.22 -5.62 -16.55
N LEU A 35 2.59 -4.66 -15.87
CA LEU A 35 3.21 -3.87 -14.81
C LEU A 35 2.97 -4.48 -13.42
N GLU A 36 4.03 -4.98 -12.78
CA GLU A 36 3.98 -5.45 -11.39
C GLU A 36 3.71 -4.27 -10.43
N CYS A 37 2.70 -4.42 -9.60
CA CYS A 37 2.26 -3.44 -8.61
C CYS A 37 2.17 -4.08 -7.22
N SER A 38 2.35 -3.28 -6.18
CA SER A 38 2.09 -3.66 -4.80
C SER A 38 0.79 -3.02 -4.33
N TYR A 39 -0.13 -3.83 -3.81
CA TYR A 39 -1.35 -3.39 -3.15
C TYR A 39 -1.22 -3.60 -1.65
N GLN A 40 -1.19 -2.50 -0.90
CA GLN A 40 -0.87 -2.49 0.52
C GLN A 40 -2.02 -1.91 1.34
N LYS A 41 -2.36 -2.59 2.43
CA LYS A 41 -3.32 -2.15 3.44
C LYS A 41 -2.60 -1.50 4.60
N PHE A 42 -3.15 -0.41 5.12
CA PHE A 42 -2.70 0.26 6.33
C PHE A 42 -3.89 0.42 7.28
N GLU A 43 -3.70 0.02 8.53
CA GLU A 43 -4.67 0.23 9.60
C GLU A 43 -4.31 1.54 10.32
N MET A 44 -5.28 2.45 10.38
CA MET A 44 -5.07 3.79 10.92
C MET A 44 -5.48 3.82 12.40
N PHE A 45 -4.52 4.13 13.29
CA PHE A 45 -4.72 4.21 14.74
C PHE A 45 -4.82 5.66 15.23
#